data_AF-A0A0C2Y3N3-F1
#
_entry.id   AF-A0A0C2Y3N3-F1
#
_cell.length_a   1.000
_cell.length_b   1.000
_cell.length_c   1.000
_cell.angle_alpha   90.00
_cell.angle_beta   90.00
_cell.angle_gamma   90.00
#
_symmetry.space_group_name_H-M   'P 1'
#
loop_
_entity.id
_entity.type
_entity.pdbx_description
1 polymer ?
#
loop_
_entity_poly.entity_id
_entity_poly.type
_entity_poly.pdbx_seq_one_letter_code
_entity_poly.pdbx_strand_id
1 'polypeptide(L)'
;MATSSFPSPRGKKENRGLVHIGRLWNRFLSKLQSRRRVVLLDMHPDLVVDANGLPGDEPSDMPRVLPIISSIMDKTGVLWCLVGDILLSYYRVPKIMGDIEICVPFQDLAKVRETFNGKSDFCFPFRPGRSYYNRHLAQYPRFKINGMHQCFFLVPDSHYRVNSQAFNDIIHLPHVGFPLLPLPHYVRGLAEIAASDRNALSIRVQLEFLIDGMDIDEEWCDEYLDGSGQEYVKSKCTRNAKKLRMGSHPKYDGNLTTYIHDETEQKVARGVVGRTMIRDSLPA
;
A
#
# COMPACT_ATOMS: atom_id res chain seq x y z
N MET A 1 -54.14 -21.98 69.88
CA MET A 1 -55.05 -20.96 70.47
C MET A 1 -54.23 -20.03 71.34
N ALA A 2 -54.05 -18.78 70.92
CA ALA A 2 -53.77 -17.60 71.77
C ALA A 2 -53.59 -16.38 70.84
N THR A 3 -54.36 -15.32 71.12
CA THR A 3 -54.35 -14.01 70.47
C THR A 3 -53.67 -12.97 71.37
N SER A 4 -52.88 -12.05 70.81
CA SER A 4 -52.61 -10.68 71.34
C SER A 4 -51.77 -9.89 70.30
N SER A 5 -52.34 -8.89 69.60
CA SER A 5 -52.38 -7.44 69.88
C SER A 5 -51.08 -6.64 69.62
N PHE A 6 -51.12 -5.79 68.57
CA PHE A 6 -50.50 -4.44 68.27
C PHE A 6 -49.18 -3.99 68.96
N PRO A 7 -48.29 -3.16 68.32
CA PRO A 7 -48.64 -1.90 67.62
C PRO A 7 -47.76 -1.45 66.42
N SER A 8 -48.23 -0.39 65.73
CA SER A 8 -47.49 0.49 64.80
C SER A 8 -46.63 1.50 65.58
N PRO A 9 -45.43 1.92 65.13
CA PRO A 9 -45.34 3.23 64.45
C PRO A 9 -44.17 3.43 63.45
N ARG A 10 -44.45 4.32 62.48
CA ARG A 10 -43.60 5.43 61.97
C ARG A 10 -42.17 5.15 61.49
N GLY A 11 -41.91 5.58 60.26
CA GLY A 11 -40.58 6.02 59.84
C GLY A 11 -40.43 6.23 58.34
N LYS A 12 -41.02 7.30 57.79
CA LYS A 12 -40.61 7.83 56.47
C LYS A 12 -39.12 8.19 56.55
N LYS A 13 -38.24 7.33 56.01
CA LYS A 13 -36.86 7.71 55.72
C LYS A 13 -36.79 8.26 54.30
N GLU A 14 -36.54 9.57 54.27
CA GLU A 14 -36.30 10.40 53.10
C GLU A 14 -35.21 9.84 52.18
N ASN A 15 -35.45 10.06 50.88
CA ASN A 15 -34.56 9.91 49.74
C ASN A 15 -33.21 10.65 49.89
N ARG A 16 -32.27 10.11 50.67
CA ARG A 16 -30.88 10.59 50.69
C ARG A 16 -29.93 9.82 49.77
N GLY A 17 -30.34 8.65 49.25
CA GLY A 17 -29.52 7.84 48.34
C GLY A 17 -29.48 8.37 46.89
N LEU A 18 -30.60 8.85 46.36
CA LEU A 18 -30.73 9.23 44.95
C LEU A 18 -30.05 10.57 44.62
N VAL A 19 -30.03 11.52 45.56
CA VAL A 19 -29.37 12.83 45.36
C VAL A 19 -27.84 12.69 45.34
N HIS A 20 -27.28 11.67 46.01
CA HIS A 20 -25.84 11.44 46.04
C HIS A 20 -25.32 10.81 44.73
N ILE A 21 -26.09 9.87 44.16
CA ILE A 21 -25.75 9.21 42.90
C ILE A 21 -25.84 10.22 41.73
N GLY A 22 -26.86 11.08 41.70
CA GLY A 22 -26.99 12.11 40.66
C GLY A 22 -25.86 13.15 40.66
N ARG A 23 -25.35 13.54 41.85
CA ARG A 23 -24.21 14.47 41.96
C ARG A 23 -22.87 13.82 41.59
N LEU A 24 -22.70 12.53 41.88
CA LEU A 24 -21.55 11.74 41.44
C LEU A 24 -21.54 11.56 39.93
N TRP A 25 -22.71 11.28 39.32
CA TRP A 25 -22.85 11.16 37.87
C TRP A 25 -22.61 12.48 37.14
N ASN A 26 -23.12 13.61 37.64
CA ASN A 26 -22.85 14.92 37.02
C ASN A 26 -21.39 15.38 37.19
N ARG A 27 -20.69 15.02 38.28
CA ARG A 27 -19.24 15.24 38.40
C ARG A 27 -18.40 14.31 37.51
N PHE A 28 -18.90 13.11 37.23
CA PHE A 28 -18.26 12.18 36.30
C PHE A 28 -18.44 12.67 34.84
N LEU A 29 -19.64 13.10 34.47
CA LEU A 29 -19.96 13.67 33.17
C LEU A 29 -19.27 15.02 32.92
N SER A 30 -19.15 15.90 33.93
CA SER A 30 -18.41 17.17 33.78
C SER A 30 -16.89 16.99 33.70
N LYS A 31 -16.34 15.91 34.28
CA LYS A 31 -14.95 15.47 34.06
C LYS A 31 -14.76 14.83 32.68
N LEU A 32 -15.78 14.19 32.12
CA LEU A 32 -15.77 13.64 30.76
C LEU A 32 -15.93 14.74 29.69
N GLN A 33 -16.69 15.79 29.97
CA GLN A 33 -16.91 16.92 29.06
C GLN A 33 -15.79 17.98 29.10
N SER A 34 -15.03 18.09 30.19
CA SER A 34 -13.89 19.03 30.29
C SER A 34 -12.56 18.50 29.76
N ARG A 35 -12.52 17.28 29.18
CA ARG A 35 -11.31 16.66 28.59
C ARG A 35 -11.41 16.35 27.09
N ARG A 36 -12.23 17.10 26.35
CA ARG A 36 -12.14 17.13 24.88
C ARG A 36 -12.10 18.57 24.38
N ARG A 37 -11.04 19.31 24.73
CA ARG A 37 -10.32 19.98 23.65
C ARG A 37 -9.78 18.84 22.81
N VAL A 38 -10.24 18.74 21.57
CA VAL A 38 -9.56 17.95 20.55
C VAL A 38 -8.18 18.59 20.46
N VAL A 39 -7.23 18.05 21.24
CA VAL A 39 -5.83 18.15 20.90
C VAL A 39 -5.79 17.42 19.57
N LEU A 40 -5.66 18.20 18.49
CA LEU A 40 -5.22 17.70 17.20
C LEU A 40 -4.09 16.74 17.55
N LEU A 41 -4.29 15.43 17.33
CA LEU A 41 -3.41 14.37 17.79
C LEU A 41 -1.96 14.85 17.64
N ASP A 42 -1.20 14.88 18.74
CA ASP A 42 0.27 14.85 18.69
C ASP A 42 0.63 13.52 18.03
N MET A 43 0.42 13.44 16.72
CA MET A 43 0.96 12.38 15.90
C MET A 43 2.46 12.56 16.00
N HIS A 44 3.14 11.51 16.42
CA HIS A 44 4.59 11.44 16.33
C HIS A 44 5.02 11.99 14.96
N PRO A 45 6.07 12.81 14.83
CA PRO A 45 6.49 13.38 13.54
C PRO A 45 6.63 12.34 12.42
N ASP A 46 6.86 11.09 12.79
CA ASP A 46 7.00 9.93 11.90
C ASP A 46 5.68 9.25 11.50
N LEU A 47 4.55 9.61 12.14
CA LEU A 47 3.18 9.20 11.78
C LEU A 47 2.48 10.24 10.91
N VAL A 48 3.16 11.33 10.56
CA VAL A 48 2.74 12.26 9.51
C VAL A 48 2.90 11.50 8.19
N VAL A 49 1.78 11.05 7.62
CA VAL A 49 1.75 10.36 6.32
C VAL A 49 2.59 11.16 5.33
N ASP A 50 3.66 10.53 4.82
CA ASP A 50 4.74 11.07 3.96
C ASP A 50 4.25 11.54 2.57
N ALA A 51 2.94 11.73 2.43
CA ALA A 51 2.24 12.34 1.31
C ALA A 51 2.04 13.86 1.49
N ASN A 52 2.47 14.45 2.62
CA ASN A 52 2.33 15.88 2.81
C ASN A 52 3.35 16.61 1.96
N GLY A 53 2.87 17.12 0.83
CA GLY A 53 3.57 18.12 0.06
C GLY A 53 3.87 19.41 0.84
N LEU A 54 4.34 20.42 0.13
CA LEU A 54 4.60 21.72 0.73
C LEU A 54 3.27 22.44 1.02
N PRO A 55 3.25 23.38 1.99
CA PRO A 55 2.08 24.21 2.21
C PRO A 55 1.64 24.90 0.91
N GLY A 56 0.36 24.79 0.56
CA GLY A 56 -0.19 25.34 -0.67
C GLY A 56 -0.15 24.41 -1.88
N ASP A 57 0.43 23.21 -1.75
CA ASP A 57 0.33 22.19 -2.79
C ASP A 57 -1.12 21.74 -3.01
N GLU A 58 -1.47 21.50 -4.28
CA GLU A 58 -2.71 20.84 -4.68
C GLU A 58 -2.67 19.34 -4.34
N PRO A 59 -3.83 18.68 -4.23
CA PRO A 59 -3.90 17.22 -4.15
C PRO A 59 -3.18 16.51 -5.30
N SER A 60 -2.76 15.28 -5.04
CA SER A 60 -2.22 14.36 -6.05
C SER A 60 -3.20 14.16 -7.23
N ASP A 61 -2.69 14.32 -8.44
CA ASP A 61 -3.42 14.09 -9.70
C ASP A 61 -2.53 13.30 -10.68
N MET A 62 -2.68 11.98 -10.62
CA MET A 62 -1.90 11.04 -11.42
C MET A 62 -2.14 11.18 -12.93
N PRO A 63 -3.39 11.31 -13.43
CA PRO A 63 -3.67 11.61 -14.83
C PRO A 63 -2.96 12.86 -15.36
N ARG A 64 -2.76 13.89 -14.53
CA ARG A 64 -1.99 15.09 -14.90
C ARG A 64 -0.48 14.87 -14.91
N VAL A 65 0.05 14.12 -13.94
CA VAL A 65 1.50 13.98 -13.71
C VAL A 65 2.14 12.92 -14.61
N LEU A 66 1.53 11.74 -14.77
CA LEU A 66 2.14 10.62 -15.48
C LEU A 66 2.46 10.90 -16.96
N PRO A 67 1.60 11.58 -17.75
CA PRO A 67 1.95 11.92 -19.13
C PRO A 67 3.17 12.83 -19.25
N ILE A 68 3.37 13.73 -18.28
CA ILE A 68 4.54 14.62 -18.24
C ILE A 68 5.81 13.81 -17.92
N ILE A 69 5.74 12.93 -16.91
CA ILE A 69 6.82 12.00 -16.58
C ILE A 69 7.17 11.15 -17.81
N SER A 70 6.17 10.56 -18.48
CA SER A 70 6.39 9.75 -19.68
C SER A 70 7.09 10.55 -20.77
N SER A 71 6.63 11.78 -21.05
CA SER A 71 7.27 12.63 -22.07
C SER A 71 8.72 13.00 -21.73
N ILE A 72 9.04 13.17 -20.44
CA ILE A 72 10.42 13.41 -20.00
C ILE A 72 11.25 12.14 -20.21
N MET A 73 10.73 10.98 -19.80
CA MET A 73 11.41 9.69 -19.94
C MET A 73 11.64 9.30 -21.39
N ASP A 74 10.67 9.50 -22.29
CA ASP A 74 10.80 9.19 -23.71
C ASP A 74 11.97 9.95 -24.36
N LYS A 75 12.22 11.19 -23.93
CA LYS A 75 13.35 12.00 -24.41
C LYS A 75 14.71 11.51 -23.92
N THR A 76 14.76 10.70 -22.87
CA THR A 76 16.02 10.11 -22.39
C THR A 76 16.49 8.95 -23.25
N GLY A 77 15.58 8.30 -23.98
CA GLY A 77 15.83 7.04 -24.68
C GLY A 77 16.20 5.87 -23.75
N VAL A 78 15.92 5.98 -22.44
CA VAL A 78 16.15 4.93 -21.44
C VAL A 78 14.90 4.08 -21.32
N LEU A 79 15.06 2.77 -21.24
CA LEU A 79 13.96 1.85 -20.93
C LEU A 79 13.52 2.06 -19.48
N TRP A 80 12.22 2.11 -19.24
CA TRP A 80 11.68 2.36 -17.91
C TRP A 80 10.30 1.75 -17.76
N CYS A 81 9.86 1.51 -16.52
CA CYS A 81 8.50 1.09 -16.22
C CYS A 81 8.07 1.61 -14.84
N LEU A 82 6.75 1.65 -14.61
CA LEU A 82 6.22 1.88 -13.27
C LEU A 82 6.23 0.58 -12.47
N VAL A 83 6.63 0.69 -11.20
CA VAL A 83 6.65 -0.39 -10.20
C VAL A 83 5.97 0.08 -8.92
N GLY A 84 6.04 -0.71 -7.85
CA GLY A 84 5.48 -0.33 -6.55
C GLY A 84 3.96 -0.24 -6.57
N ASP A 85 3.41 0.73 -5.83
CA ASP A 85 1.97 0.83 -5.57
C ASP A 85 1.11 1.03 -6.81
N ILE A 86 1.61 1.75 -7.82
CA ILE A 86 0.89 1.96 -9.07
C ILE A 86 0.77 0.64 -9.84
N LEU A 87 1.86 -0.14 -9.88
CA LEU A 87 1.85 -1.44 -10.53
C LEU A 87 0.95 -2.44 -9.80
N LEU A 88 0.97 -2.42 -8.45
CA LEU A 88 0.02 -3.18 -7.64
C LEU A 88 -1.44 -2.79 -7.97
N SER A 89 -1.74 -1.49 -8.04
CA SER A 89 -3.08 -0.99 -8.38
C SER A 89 -3.52 -1.41 -9.78
N TYR A 90 -2.59 -1.39 -10.76
CA TYR A 90 -2.85 -1.90 -12.11
C TYR A 90 -3.27 -3.38 -12.08
N TYR A 91 -2.60 -4.19 -11.27
CA TYR A 91 -2.97 -5.57 -11.01
C TYR A 91 -4.13 -5.72 -10.00
N ARG A 92 -4.97 -4.70 -9.85
CA ARG A 92 -6.18 -4.71 -9.01
C ARG A 92 -5.93 -5.05 -7.55
N VAL A 93 -4.71 -4.88 -7.07
CA VAL A 93 -4.42 -4.96 -5.65
C VAL A 93 -4.99 -3.71 -4.96
N PRO A 94 -5.90 -3.86 -3.99
CA PRO A 94 -6.51 -2.75 -3.28
C PRO A 94 -5.51 -2.16 -2.28
N LYS A 95 -4.84 -1.09 -2.68
CA LYS A 95 -3.86 -0.40 -1.83
C LYS A 95 -4.00 1.12 -1.98
N ILE A 96 -3.79 1.84 -0.88
CA ILE A 96 -3.61 3.29 -0.92
C ILE A 96 -2.30 3.56 -1.66
N MET A 97 -2.37 4.25 -2.79
CA MET A 97 -1.19 4.58 -3.58
C MET A 97 -0.32 5.61 -2.87
N GLY A 98 0.96 5.28 -2.68
CA GLY A 98 1.98 6.20 -2.22
C GLY A 98 2.61 7.03 -3.34
N ASP A 99 3.91 7.29 -3.19
CA ASP A 99 4.72 7.96 -4.21
C ASP A 99 4.83 7.12 -5.48
N ILE A 100 5.06 7.77 -6.62
CA ILE A 100 5.29 7.09 -7.89
C ILE A 100 6.67 6.44 -7.86
N GLU A 101 6.77 5.19 -8.27
CA GLU A 101 8.06 4.50 -8.37
C GLU A 101 8.39 4.22 -9.84
N ILE A 102 9.46 4.84 -10.33
CA ILE A 102 9.93 4.71 -11.70
C ILE A 102 11.15 3.81 -11.69
N CYS A 103 11.00 2.61 -12.26
CA CYS A 103 12.09 1.65 -12.40
C CYS A 103 12.87 1.92 -13.68
N VAL A 104 14.21 1.97 -13.57
CA VAL A 104 15.14 2.16 -14.69
C VAL A 104 16.32 1.20 -14.55
N PRO A 105 17.01 0.83 -15.64
CA PRO A 105 18.26 0.08 -15.55
C PRO A 105 19.28 0.79 -14.65
N PHE A 106 19.96 0.05 -13.77
CA PHE A 106 20.90 0.61 -12.79
C PHE A 106 21.94 1.54 -13.43
N GLN A 107 22.48 1.17 -14.60
CA GLN A 107 23.47 1.96 -15.33
C GLN A 107 22.95 3.33 -15.81
N ASP A 108 21.64 3.46 -16.02
CA ASP A 108 21.01 4.68 -16.53
C ASP A 108 20.45 5.58 -15.41
N LEU A 109 20.46 5.11 -14.16
CA LEU A 109 19.90 5.85 -13.02
C LEU A 109 20.48 7.27 -12.89
N ALA A 110 21.79 7.42 -13.05
CA ALA A 110 22.44 8.73 -12.99
C ALA A 110 21.99 9.66 -14.12
N LYS A 111 21.88 9.14 -15.35
CA LYS A 111 21.42 9.88 -16.53
C LYS A 111 19.98 10.37 -16.36
N VAL A 112 19.09 9.50 -15.90
CA VAL A 112 17.68 9.85 -15.67
C VAL A 112 17.55 10.87 -14.54
N ARG A 113 18.32 10.71 -13.45
CA ARG A 113 18.39 11.69 -12.35
C ARG A 113 18.78 13.09 -12.85
N GLU A 114 19.86 13.20 -13.64
CA GLU A 114 20.28 14.50 -14.17
C GLU A 114 19.24 15.09 -15.13
N THR A 115 18.51 14.24 -15.86
CA THR A 115 17.40 14.72 -16.72
C THR A 115 16.33 15.40 -15.88
N PHE A 116 15.88 14.80 -14.77
CA PHE A 116 14.87 15.40 -13.90
C PHE A 116 15.40 16.61 -13.11
N ASN A 117 16.68 16.62 -12.72
CA ASN A 117 17.32 17.81 -12.14
C ASN A 117 17.21 19.03 -13.06
N GLY A 118 17.30 18.81 -14.38
CA GLY A 118 17.14 19.85 -15.41
C GLY A 118 15.69 20.29 -15.67
N LYS A 119 14.70 19.74 -14.97
CA LYS A 119 13.26 20.04 -15.12
C LYS A 119 12.69 20.77 -13.91
N SER A 120 13.36 21.85 -13.51
CA SER A 120 13.00 22.66 -12.33
C SER A 120 11.61 23.31 -12.42
N ASP A 121 11.07 23.48 -13.62
CA ASP A 121 9.71 23.94 -13.89
C ASP A 121 8.64 22.90 -13.53
N PHE A 122 9.01 21.62 -13.55
CA PHE A 122 8.11 20.50 -13.25
C PHE A 122 8.34 19.90 -11.85
N CYS A 123 9.61 19.66 -11.48
CA CYS A 123 9.95 18.97 -10.24
C CYS A 123 11.32 19.42 -9.70
N PHE A 124 11.59 19.08 -8.43
CA PHE A 124 12.88 19.32 -7.80
C PHE A 124 13.27 18.17 -6.87
N PRO A 125 14.58 17.95 -6.61
CA PRO A 125 15.03 16.96 -5.63
C PRO A 125 14.41 17.19 -4.26
N PHE A 126 13.98 16.12 -3.61
CA PHE A 126 13.29 16.17 -2.33
C PHE A 126 13.94 15.26 -1.30
N ARG A 127 13.65 15.53 -0.03
CA ARG A 127 14.15 14.72 1.09
C ARG A 127 13.71 13.24 0.92
N PRO A 128 14.51 12.28 1.42
CA PRO A 128 14.12 10.87 1.42
C PRO A 128 12.74 10.63 2.03
N GLY A 129 12.08 9.57 1.58
CA GLY A 129 10.84 9.08 2.19
C GLY A 129 11.05 8.77 3.67
N ARG A 130 10.16 9.25 4.51
CA ARG A 130 10.16 9.04 5.97
C ARG A 130 9.14 8.00 6.41
N SER A 131 8.18 7.64 5.54
CA SER A 131 7.22 6.59 5.91
C SER A 131 7.92 5.26 6.12
N TYR A 132 7.39 4.46 7.06
CA TYR A 132 7.87 3.10 7.27
C TYR A 132 7.77 2.26 5.98
N TYR A 133 6.74 2.51 5.16
CA TYR A 133 6.50 1.82 3.91
C TYR A 133 7.59 2.12 2.86
N ASN A 134 8.04 3.37 2.76
CA ASN A 134 9.04 3.81 1.76
C ASN A 134 10.49 3.71 2.27
N ARG A 135 10.72 3.14 3.46
CA ARG A 135 12.07 3.08 4.04
C ARG A 135 13.08 2.37 3.13
N HIS A 136 12.66 1.34 2.39
CA HIS A 136 13.50 0.63 1.43
C HIS A 136 13.91 1.48 0.21
N LEU A 137 13.24 2.62 -0.01
CA LEU A 137 13.53 3.55 -1.09
C LEU A 137 14.37 4.75 -0.64
N ALA A 138 14.67 4.87 0.66
CA ALA A 138 15.29 6.07 1.23
C ALA A 138 16.67 6.41 0.64
N GLN A 139 17.34 5.42 0.06
CA GLN A 139 18.65 5.57 -0.61
C GLN A 139 18.55 6.07 -2.05
N TYR A 140 17.36 6.12 -2.64
CA TYR A 140 17.16 6.48 -4.04
C TYR A 140 16.72 7.94 -4.21
N PRO A 141 17.04 8.56 -5.37
CA PRO A 141 16.59 9.91 -5.67
C PRO A 141 15.07 10.02 -5.60
N ARG A 142 14.58 10.93 -4.75
CA ARG A 142 13.17 11.32 -4.66
C ARG A 142 13.00 12.72 -5.21
N PHE A 143 11.96 12.94 -6.00
CA PHE A 143 11.60 14.22 -6.57
C PHE A 143 10.20 14.64 -6.13
N LYS A 144 10.03 15.94 -5.94
CA LYS A 144 8.77 16.58 -5.58
C LYS A 144 8.21 17.27 -6.82
N ILE A 145 6.93 17.05 -7.13
CA ILE A 145 6.24 17.78 -8.18
C ILE A 145 5.91 19.20 -7.69
N ASN A 146 6.15 20.19 -8.54
CA ASN A 146 5.86 21.59 -8.22
C ASN A 146 4.36 21.80 -7.97
N GLY A 147 4.02 22.37 -6.81
CA GLY A 147 2.66 22.77 -6.46
C GLY A 147 1.67 21.63 -6.26
N MET A 148 2.12 20.39 -6.08
CA MET A 148 1.26 19.22 -5.90
C MET A 148 1.80 18.28 -4.86
N HIS A 149 0.96 17.65 -4.01
CA HIS A 149 1.35 16.72 -2.95
C HIS A 149 2.18 15.52 -3.44
N GLN A 150 2.09 15.17 -4.73
CA GLN A 150 2.78 14.06 -5.36
C GLN A 150 4.32 14.14 -5.29
N CYS A 151 4.95 13.02 -4.99
CA CYS A 151 6.38 12.78 -5.19
C CYS A 151 6.60 11.52 -6.04
N PHE A 152 7.84 11.35 -6.53
CA PHE A 152 8.26 10.13 -7.21
C PHE A 152 9.70 9.74 -6.87
N PHE A 153 10.00 8.45 -6.95
CA PHE A 153 11.34 7.88 -6.79
C PHE A 153 11.87 7.38 -8.13
N LEU A 154 13.18 7.55 -8.35
CA LEU A 154 13.92 6.85 -9.40
C LEU A 154 14.60 5.62 -8.80
N VAL A 155 14.15 4.44 -9.17
CA VAL A 155 14.55 3.17 -8.55
C VAL A 155 15.30 2.32 -9.56
N PRO A 156 16.49 1.79 -9.24
CA PRO A 156 17.17 0.88 -10.16
C PRO A 156 16.45 -0.48 -10.22
N ASP A 157 16.48 -1.11 -11.39
CA ASP A 157 16.02 -2.49 -11.64
C ASP A 157 16.52 -3.51 -10.62
N SER A 158 17.77 -3.37 -10.17
CA SER A 158 18.38 -4.20 -9.13
C SER A 158 17.65 -4.16 -7.79
N HIS A 159 16.92 -3.07 -7.48
CA HIS A 159 16.13 -2.99 -6.25
C HIS A 159 14.99 -4.01 -6.22
N TYR A 160 14.36 -4.22 -7.37
CA TYR A 160 13.25 -5.12 -7.57
C TYR A 160 13.68 -6.45 -8.21
N ARG A 161 14.99 -6.66 -8.42
CA ARG A 161 15.56 -7.78 -9.19
C ARG A 161 14.87 -7.98 -10.54
N VAL A 162 14.53 -6.87 -11.20
CA VAL A 162 14.00 -6.92 -12.56
C VAL A 162 15.17 -7.25 -13.48
N ASN A 163 15.09 -8.39 -14.17
CA ASN A 163 16.11 -8.75 -15.16
C ASN A 163 16.11 -7.72 -16.30
N SER A 164 17.28 -7.32 -16.79
CA SER A 164 17.45 -6.52 -18.00
C SER A 164 16.58 -6.96 -19.19
N GLN A 165 16.37 -8.28 -19.38
CA GLN A 165 15.50 -8.81 -20.44
C GLN A 165 14.02 -8.47 -20.24
N ALA A 166 13.57 -8.27 -19.00
CA ALA A 166 12.19 -7.91 -18.69
C ALA A 166 11.79 -6.55 -19.27
N PHE A 167 12.77 -5.67 -19.55
CA PHE A 167 12.49 -4.40 -20.24
C PHE A 167 12.04 -4.61 -21.69
N ASN A 168 12.36 -5.74 -22.33
CA ASN A 168 11.89 -6.06 -23.68
C ASN A 168 10.40 -6.46 -23.68
N ASP A 169 9.91 -6.97 -22.55
CA ASP A 169 8.54 -7.44 -22.39
C ASP A 169 7.60 -6.39 -21.79
N ILE A 170 8.08 -5.14 -21.69
CA ILE A 170 7.30 -4.04 -21.12
C ILE A 170 6.01 -3.84 -21.91
N ILE A 171 4.93 -3.70 -21.15
CA ILE A 171 3.59 -3.54 -21.71
C ILE A 171 3.35 -2.07 -21.97
N HIS A 172 3.15 -1.73 -23.25
CA HIS A 172 2.74 -0.41 -23.69
C HIS A 172 1.26 -0.45 -24.05
N LEU A 173 0.40 0.06 -23.15
CA LEU A 173 -1.03 0.17 -23.41
C LEU A 173 -1.38 1.59 -23.90
N PRO A 174 -1.99 1.75 -25.09
CA PRO A 174 -2.31 3.06 -25.66
C PRO A 174 -3.14 3.98 -24.74
N HIS A 175 -3.97 3.39 -23.88
CA HIS A 175 -4.86 4.11 -22.98
C HIS A 175 -4.28 4.37 -21.58
N VAL A 176 -3.18 3.68 -21.23
CA VAL A 176 -2.54 3.85 -19.91
C VAL A 176 -1.47 4.95 -19.99
N GLY A 177 -0.80 5.10 -21.14
CA GLY A 177 0.12 6.22 -21.38
C GLY A 177 1.46 6.12 -20.65
N PHE A 178 1.78 4.96 -20.07
CA PHE A 178 3.07 4.67 -19.45
C PHE A 178 3.37 3.16 -19.51
N PRO A 179 4.67 2.78 -19.56
CA PRO A 179 5.14 1.40 -19.55
C PRO A 179 4.90 0.68 -18.22
N LEU A 180 4.43 -0.56 -18.31
CA LEU A 180 4.15 -1.43 -17.16
C LEU A 180 4.99 -2.70 -17.21
N LEU A 181 5.48 -3.14 -16.06
CA LEU A 181 6.22 -4.39 -15.93
C LEU A 181 5.24 -5.58 -15.87
N PRO A 182 5.39 -6.62 -16.72
CA PRO A 182 4.58 -7.83 -16.63
C PRO A 182 4.62 -8.48 -15.24
N LEU A 183 3.50 -9.08 -14.84
CA LEU A 183 3.33 -9.65 -13.52
C LEU A 183 4.39 -10.73 -13.21
N PRO A 184 4.71 -11.67 -14.13
CA PRO A 184 5.74 -12.68 -13.85
C PRO A 184 7.10 -12.12 -13.51
N HIS A 185 7.55 -11.07 -14.23
CA HIS A 185 8.83 -10.42 -13.97
C HIS A 185 8.84 -9.74 -12.60
N TYR A 186 7.75 -9.06 -12.25
CA TYR A 186 7.65 -8.38 -10.96
C TYR A 186 7.61 -9.37 -9.79
N VAL A 187 6.76 -10.39 -9.87
CA VAL A 187 6.62 -11.40 -8.81
C VAL A 187 7.91 -12.19 -8.63
N ARG A 188 8.61 -12.57 -9.71
CA ARG A 188 9.89 -13.28 -9.63
C ARG A 188 10.92 -12.49 -8.82
N GLY A 189 11.11 -11.22 -9.18
CA GLY A 189 12.07 -10.36 -8.48
C GLY A 189 11.73 -10.15 -7.00
N LEU A 190 10.46 -9.88 -6.69
CA LEU A 190 10.00 -9.77 -5.30
C LEU A 190 10.17 -11.08 -4.52
N ALA A 191 9.88 -12.23 -5.14
CA ALA A 191 9.98 -13.55 -4.52
C ALA A 191 11.44 -13.91 -4.20
N GLU A 192 12.37 -13.64 -5.10
CA GLU A 192 13.79 -13.86 -4.87
C GLU A 192 14.33 -13.01 -3.70
N ILE A 193 13.94 -11.73 -3.64
CA ILE A 193 14.31 -10.85 -2.52
C ILE A 193 13.69 -11.37 -1.22
N ALA A 194 12.39 -11.69 -1.23
CA ALA A 194 11.67 -12.18 -0.06
C ALA A 194 12.22 -13.49 0.50
N ALA A 195 12.70 -14.38 -0.39
CA ALA A 195 13.34 -15.64 0.00
C ALA A 195 14.74 -15.46 0.60
N SER A 196 15.48 -14.44 0.14
CA SER A 196 16.90 -14.25 0.52
C SER A 196 17.13 -13.21 1.62
N ASP A 197 16.22 -12.23 1.79
CA ASP A 197 16.35 -11.16 2.79
C ASP A 197 15.13 -11.11 3.73
N ARG A 198 15.36 -11.51 4.99
CA ARG A 198 14.33 -11.49 6.03
C ARG A 198 13.91 -10.08 6.45
N ASN A 199 14.77 -9.08 6.21
CA ASN A 199 14.54 -7.68 6.59
C ASN A 199 13.81 -6.88 5.51
N ALA A 200 13.61 -7.44 4.32
CA ALA A 200 12.90 -6.82 3.20
C ALA A 200 11.37 -6.81 3.40
N LEU A 201 10.90 -6.29 4.55
CA LEU A 201 9.49 -6.35 4.95
C LEU A 201 8.56 -5.72 3.91
N SER A 202 8.87 -4.52 3.40
CA SER A 202 8.02 -3.86 2.40
C SER A 202 7.89 -4.70 1.11
N ILE A 203 8.99 -5.29 0.63
CA ILE A 203 8.98 -6.18 -0.54
C ILE A 203 8.11 -7.41 -0.29
N ARG A 204 8.22 -8.02 0.90
CA ARG A 204 7.40 -9.17 1.30
C ARG A 204 5.92 -8.81 1.37
N VAL A 205 5.58 -7.64 1.89
CA VAL A 205 4.20 -7.14 1.95
C VAL A 205 3.65 -6.89 0.54
N GLN A 206 4.43 -6.30 -0.37
CA GLN A 206 4.01 -6.13 -1.77
C GLN A 206 3.74 -7.47 -2.46
N LEU A 207 4.61 -8.47 -2.25
CA LEU A 207 4.43 -9.82 -2.78
C LEU A 207 3.18 -10.50 -2.19
N GLU A 208 2.96 -10.39 -0.89
CA GLU A 208 1.78 -10.95 -0.22
C GLU A 208 0.50 -10.28 -0.73
N PHE A 209 0.51 -8.97 -0.98
CA PHE A 209 -0.59 -8.27 -1.63
C PHE A 209 -0.89 -8.77 -3.05
N LEU A 210 0.13 -9.10 -3.84
CA LEU A 210 -0.08 -9.74 -5.15
C LEU A 210 -0.67 -11.14 -5.01
N ILE A 211 -0.14 -11.96 -4.10
CA ILE A 211 -0.65 -13.32 -3.83
C ILE A 211 -2.12 -13.32 -3.37
N ASP A 212 -2.51 -12.28 -2.63
CA ASP A 212 -3.87 -12.13 -2.13
C ASP A 212 -4.79 -11.49 -3.16
N GLY A 213 -4.30 -10.56 -3.99
CA GLY A 213 -5.08 -9.87 -5.02
C GLY A 213 -5.16 -10.53 -6.39
N MET A 214 -4.28 -11.48 -6.66
CA MET A 214 -4.15 -12.14 -7.96
C MET A 214 -4.36 -13.64 -7.88
N ASP A 215 -4.56 -14.24 -9.05
CA ASP A 215 -4.74 -15.69 -9.24
C ASP A 215 -3.34 -16.33 -9.35
N ILE A 216 -2.55 -16.15 -8.29
CA ILE A 216 -1.21 -16.73 -8.14
C ILE A 216 -1.39 -18.02 -7.34
N ASP A 217 -1.67 -19.11 -8.06
CA ASP A 217 -1.83 -20.45 -7.53
C ASP A 217 -0.58 -21.31 -7.78
N GLU A 218 -0.67 -22.61 -7.47
CA GLU A 218 0.46 -23.53 -7.64
C GLU A 218 0.85 -23.69 -9.11
N GLU A 219 -0.13 -23.77 -10.02
CA GLU A 219 0.10 -23.89 -11.46
C GLU A 219 0.83 -22.66 -12.01
N TRP A 220 0.38 -21.46 -11.63
CA TRP A 220 1.06 -20.21 -12.00
C TRP A 220 2.49 -20.18 -11.46
N CYS A 221 2.72 -20.63 -10.23
CA CYS A 221 4.06 -20.70 -9.65
C CYS A 221 4.96 -21.69 -10.40
N ASP A 222 4.42 -22.82 -10.84
CA ASP A 222 5.15 -23.83 -11.63
C ASP A 222 5.49 -23.34 -13.03
N GLU A 223 4.66 -22.47 -13.61
CA GLU A 223 4.90 -21.91 -14.93
C GLU A 223 5.93 -20.76 -14.92
N TYR A 224 5.86 -19.86 -13.93
CA TYR A 224 6.58 -18.57 -13.99
C TYR A 224 7.72 -18.40 -12.99
N LEU A 225 7.80 -19.24 -11.95
CA LEU A 225 8.81 -19.12 -10.90
C LEU A 225 9.68 -20.38 -10.80
N ASP A 226 10.86 -20.22 -10.23
CA ASP A 226 11.79 -21.30 -9.95
C ASP A 226 12.50 -21.10 -8.59
N GLY A 227 13.19 -22.15 -8.16
CA GLY A 227 14.06 -22.17 -6.98
C GLY A 227 13.40 -21.69 -5.69
N SER A 228 14.17 -21.00 -4.85
CA SER A 228 13.72 -20.55 -3.52
C SER A 228 12.60 -19.50 -3.59
N GLY A 229 12.52 -18.73 -4.68
CA GLY A 229 11.43 -17.78 -4.91
C GLY A 229 10.09 -18.49 -5.06
N GLN A 230 10.06 -19.55 -5.88
CA GLN A 230 8.88 -20.40 -6.05
C GLN A 230 8.44 -21.04 -4.73
N GLU A 231 9.36 -21.66 -3.99
CA GLU A 231 9.08 -22.27 -2.68
C GLU A 231 8.50 -21.25 -1.69
N TYR A 232 9.06 -20.03 -1.67
CA TYR A 232 8.55 -18.95 -0.83
C TYR A 232 7.11 -18.60 -1.22
N VAL A 233 6.82 -18.35 -2.51
CA VAL A 233 5.47 -17.97 -2.97
C VAL A 233 4.47 -19.08 -2.65
N LYS A 234 4.78 -20.35 -2.98
CA LYS A 234 3.92 -21.50 -2.64
C LYS A 234 3.62 -21.58 -1.15
N SER A 235 4.61 -21.32 -0.28
CA SER A 235 4.38 -21.29 1.18
C SER A 235 3.37 -20.22 1.62
N LYS A 236 3.24 -19.13 0.85
CA LYS A 236 2.35 -17.98 1.11
C LYS A 236 0.98 -18.10 0.47
N CYS A 237 0.82 -18.95 -0.54
CA CYS A 237 -0.46 -19.21 -1.20
C CYS A 237 -1.40 -20.11 -0.38
N THR A 238 -0.90 -20.83 0.62
CA THR A 238 -1.73 -21.72 1.46
C THR A 238 -2.84 -20.96 2.18
N ARG A 239 -4.00 -21.60 2.35
CA ARG A 239 -5.15 -21.03 3.09
C ARG A 239 -4.77 -20.58 4.50
N ASN A 240 -3.89 -21.33 5.17
CA ASN A 240 -3.41 -20.98 6.51
C ASN A 240 -2.54 -19.73 6.48
N ALA A 241 -1.61 -19.61 5.52
CA ALA A 241 -0.80 -18.41 5.37
C ALA A 241 -1.65 -17.16 5.07
N LYS A 242 -2.66 -17.28 4.19
CA LYS A 242 -3.63 -16.22 3.91
C LYS A 242 -4.40 -15.79 5.17
N LYS A 243 -4.90 -16.76 5.96
CA LYS A 243 -5.58 -16.50 7.23
C LYS A 243 -4.71 -15.75 8.25
N LEU A 244 -3.43 -16.07 8.34
CA LEU A 244 -2.51 -15.42 9.27
C LEU A 244 -2.22 -13.94 8.90
N ARG A 245 -2.41 -13.56 7.64
CA ARG A 245 -2.26 -12.16 7.18
C ARG A 245 -3.50 -11.31 7.38
N MET A 246 -4.68 -11.94 7.39
CA MET A 246 -5.92 -11.27 7.77
C MET A 246 -5.81 -10.91 9.25
N GLY A 247 -5.74 -9.61 9.55
CA GLY A 247 -5.55 -9.13 10.91
C GLY A 247 -6.58 -9.76 11.85
N SER A 248 -6.13 -10.34 12.96
CA SER A 248 -6.98 -11.02 13.96
C SER A 248 -7.89 -10.08 14.76
N HIS A 249 -8.08 -8.85 14.28
CA HIS A 249 -8.98 -7.91 14.93
C HIS A 249 -10.41 -8.31 14.58
N PRO A 250 -11.32 -8.44 15.56
CA PRO A 250 -12.73 -8.80 15.33
C PRO A 250 -13.51 -7.88 14.38
N LYS A 251 -12.90 -6.75 13.96
CA LYS A 251 -13.47 -5.77 13.03
C LYS A 251 -13.12 -6.07 11.56
N TYR A 252 -12.09 -6.89 11.33
CA TYR A 252 -11.58 -7.26 10.01
C TYR A 252 -11.77 -8.75 9.71
N ASP A 253 -12.32 -9.52 10.66
CA ASP A 253 -12.73 -10.91 10.44
C ASP A 253 -13.82 -10.96 9.36
N GLY A 254 -13.52 -11.59 8.22
CA GLY A 254 -14.42 -11.65 7.06
C GLY A 254 -14.26 -10.56 5.99
N ASN A 255 -13.41 -9.54 6.22
CA ASN A 255 -13.12 -8.53 5.18
C ASN A 255 -11.87 -8.95 4.39
N LEU A 256 -12.03 -9.89 3.46
CA LEU A 256 -11.07 -10.06 2.36
C LEU A 256 -11.01 -8.75 1.59
N THR A 257 -9.83 -8.13 1.50
CA THR A 257 -9.66 -6.94 0.67
C THR A 257 -9.76 -7.28 -0.82
N THR A 258 -9.63 -8.55 -1.19
CA THR A 258 -9.62 -9.02 -2.59
C THR A 258 -10.73 -10.07 -2.79
N TYR A 259 -11.97 -9.65 -2.58
CA TYR A 259 -13.13 -10.48 -2.89
C TYR A 259 -13.49 -10.31 -4.37
N ILE A 260 -13.23 -11.34 -5.19
CA ILE A 260 -13.87 -11.46 -6.50
C ILE A 260 -15.31 -11.90 -6.22
N HIS A 261 -16.26 -11.00 -6.44
CA HIS A 261 -17.64 -11.19 -6.03
C HIS A 261 -18.37 -12.23 -6.88
N ASP A 262 -18.05 -12.30 -8.16
CA ASP A 262 -18.69 -13.20 -9.12
C ASP A 262 -17.79 -13.54 -10.31
N GLU A 263 -18.26 -14.47 -11.14
CA GLU A 263 -17.57 -14.91 -12.36
C GLU A 263 -17.33 -13.78 -13.37
N THR A 264 -18.14 -12.71 -13.34
CA THR A 264 -17.95 -11.57 -14.24
C THR A 264 -16.72 -10.79 -13.79
N GLU A 265 -16.63 -10.44 -12.52
CA GLU A 265 -15.44 -9.80 -11.95
C GLU A 265 -14.19 -10.66 -12.15
N GLN A 266 -14.32 -11.98 -12.02
CA GLN A 266 -13.23 -12.93 -12.33
C GLN A 266 -12.78 -12.85 -13.79
N LYS A 267 -13.71 -12.85 -14.75
CA LYS A 267 -13.41 -12.73 -16.19
C LYS A 267 -12.73 -11.40 -16.51
N VAL A 268 -13.22 -10.30 -15.94
CA VAL A 268 -12.61 -8.98 -16.13
C VAL A 268 -11.21 -8.94 -15.51
N ALA A 269 -11.01 -9.55 -14.33
CA ALA A 269 -9.70 -9.65 -13.71
C ALA A 269 -8.72 -10.50 -14.55
N ARG A 270 -9.18 -11.58 -15.18
CA ARG A 270 -8.40 -12.40 -16.11
C ARG A 270 -8.02 -11.67 -17.40
N GLY A 271 -8.82 -10.68 -17.81
CA GLY A 271 -8.56 -9.83 -18.98
C GLY A 271 -7.51 -8.73 -18.77
N VAL A 272 -6.90 -8.62 -17.58
CA VAL A 272 -5.83 -7.63 -17.33
C VAL A 272 -4.57 -8.06 -18.09
N VAL A 273 -4.11 -7.20 -19.00
CA VAL A 273 -2.93 -7.45 -19.85
C VAL A 273 -1.69 -7.65 -18.97
N GLY A 274 -0.82 -8.61 -19.33
CA GLY A 274 0.41 -8.88 -18.58
C GLY A 274 0.27 -9.78 -17.35
N ARG A 275 -0.93 -10.26 -17.06
CA ARG A 275 -1.19 -11.21 -15.96
C ARG A 275 -0.58 -12.60 -16.22
N THR A 276 -0.52 -12.99 -17.50
CA THR A 276 0.20 -14.16 -18.00
C THR A 276 1.12 -13.70 -19.13
N MET A 277 2.32 -14.29 -19.23
CA MET A 277 3.19 -14.06 -20.38
C MET A 277 2.77 -15.07 -21.46
N ILE A 278 2.20 -14.60 -22.58
CA ILE A 278 1.85 -15.48 -23.70
C ILE A 278 3.15 -15.99 -24.33
N ARG A 279 3.35 -17.31 -24.41
CA ARG A 279 4.58 -17.93 -24.94
C ARG A 279 4.93 -17.48 -26.36
N ASP A 280 3.92 -17.11 -27.16
CA ASP A 280 4.11 -16.73 -28.57
C ASP A 280 4.74 -15.35 -28.77
N SER A 281 4.98 -14.58 -27.69
CA SER A 281 5.64 -13.26 -27.75
C SER A 281 7.10 -13.24 -27.28
N LEU A 282 7.68 -14.37 -26.87
CA LEU A 282 9.11 -14.45 -26.56
C LEU A 282 9.88 -14.81 -27.85
N PRO A 283 10.85 -13.99 -28.31
CA PRO A 283 11.75 -14.43 -29.36
C PRO A 283 12.55 -15.64 -28.86
N ALA A 284 12.62 -16.68 -29.71
CA ALA A 284 13.30 -17.95 -29.46
C ALA A 284 14.80 -17.76 -29.14
#